data_AF-A0A354BP26-F1
#
_entry.id   AF-A0A354BP26-F1
#
_cell.length_a   1.000
_cell.length_b   1.000
_cell.length_c   1.000
_cell.angle_alpha   90.00
_cell.angle_beta   90.00
_cell.angle_gamma   90.00
#
_symmetry.space_group_name_H-M   'P 1'
#
loop_
_entity.id
_entity.type
_entity.pdbx_description
1 polymer ?
#
loop_
_entity_poly.entity_id
_entity_poly.type
_entity_poly.pdbx_seq_one_letter_code
_entity_poly.pdbx_strand_id
1 'polypeptide(L)'
;KLKVETLPTKRVLYVLNSQPLISVGPGSFIHQMIGLAGGVNVAAQAGVAYPRLSMETVLKEDPEVLIFPSGEVETVPRSEQQQWRRWDSLSAVKRQRFHEVSSNLLNRPGPRVIEGLEQLVRAIHPELFGPSVPALQP
;
A
#
# COMPACT_ATOMS: atom_id res chain seq x y z
N LYS A 1 -10.20 17.04 12.37
CA LYS A 1 -9.35 17.24 11.17
C LYS A 1 -8.23 16.21 11.22
N LEU A 2 -8.14 15.31 10.25
CA LEU A 2 -7.10 14.27 10.26
C LEU A 2 -5.74 14.96 10.11
N LYS A 3 -4.77 14.56 10.94
CA LYS A 3 -3.39 15.08 10.98
C LYS A 3 -2.58 14.84 9.69
N VAL A 4 -3.19 14.17 8.71
CA VAL A 4 -2.60 13.71 7.45
C VAL A 4 -2.43 14.85 6.44
N GLU A 5 -3.32 15.85 6.45
CA GLU A 5 -3.29 16.99 5.50
C GLU A 5 -2.01 17.84 5.60
N THR A 6 -1.29 17.77 6.72
CA THR A 6 -0.06 18.54 6.96
C THR A 6 1.23 17.75 6.75
N LEU A 7 1.14 16.47 6.34
CA LEU A 7 2.32 15.61 6.17
C LEU A 7 2.80 15.57 4.72
N PRO A 8 4.11 15.36 4.49
CA PRO A 8 4.62 15.10 3.15
C PRO A 8 4.00 13.82 2.59
N THR A 9 3.35 13.91 1.43
CA THR A 9 2.76 12.75 0.79
C THR A 9 3.82 11.71 0.42
N LYS A 10 3.48 10.42 0.51
CA LYS A 10 4.39 9.32 0.17
C LYS A 10 3.98 8.61 -1.10
N ARG A 11 4.94 8.22 -1.96
CA ARG A 11 4.65 7.37 -3.12
C ARG A 11 4.34 5.94 -2.67
N VAL A 12 3.17 5.44 -3.04
CA VAL A 12 2.66 4.13 -2.61
C VAL A 12 2.43 3.25 -3.83
N LEU A 13 2.94 2.03 -3.76
CA LEU A 13 2.56 0.96 -4.68
C LEU A 13 1.75 -0.09 -3.93
N TYR A 14 0.52 -0.31 -4.38
CA TYR A 14 -0.31 -1.43 -3.93
C TYR A 14 -0.06 -2.62 -4.86
N VAL A 15 0.40 -3.74 -4.33
CA VAL A 15 0.73 -4.94 -5.10
C VAL A 15 -0.39 -5.96 -4.90
N LEU A 16 -1.34 -5.98 -5.83
CA LEU A 16 -2.46 -6.93 -5.80
C LEU A 16 -1.99 -8.34 -6.19
N ASN A 17 -1.08 -8.41 -7.16
CA ASN A 17 -0.43 -9.63 -7.58
C ASN A 17 1.02 -9.32 -7.99
N SER A 18 1.97 -10.19 -7.65
CA SER A 18 3.39 -9.94 -7.99
C SER A 18 3.77 -10.46 -9.37
N GLN A 19 3.12 -11.52 -9.87
CA GLN A 19 3.43 -12.14 -11.17
C GLN A 19 2.15 -12.65 -11.86
N PRO A 20 1.66 -11.99 -12.93
CA PRO A 20 2.10 -10.69 -13.42
C PRO A 20 1.88 -9.58 -12.38
N LEU A 21 2.72 -8.53 -12.41
CA LEU A 21 2.57 -7.40 -11.51
C LEU A 21 1.28 -6.63 -11.81
N ILE A 22 0.29 -6.76 -10.93
CA ILE A 22 -0.98 -6.05 -10.99
C ILE A 22 -1.07 -5.10 -9.81
N SER A 23 -1.44 -3.85 -10.09
CA SER A 23 -1.67 -2.82 -9.08
C SER A 23 -3.11 -2.30 -9.16
N VAL A 24 -3.39 -1.23 -8.41
CA VAL A 24 -4.68 -0.54 -8.40
C VAL A 24 -4.50 0.86 -8.97
N GLY A 25 -5.29 1.20 -9.98
CA GLY A 25 -5.25 2.48 -10.68
C GLY A 25 -6.46 3.37 -10.37
N PRO A 26 -6.59 4.50 -11.09
CA PRO A 26 -7.75 5.38 -11.03
C PRO A 26 -9.07 4.62 -11.21
N GLY A 27 -10.10 5.06 -10.51
CA GLY A 27 -11.42 4.41 -10.50
C GLY A 27 -11.56 3.23 -9.54
N SER A 28 -10.46 2.73 -8.96
CA SER A 28 -10.52 1.77 -7.84
C SER A 28 -10.80 2.48 -6.51
N PHE A 29 -11.51 1.82 -5.60
CA PHE A 29 -11.74 2.34 -4.25
C PHE A 29 -10.43 2.48 -3.47
N ILE A 30 -9.51 1.52 -3.64
CA ILE A 30 -8.19 1.52 -2.99
C ILE A 30 -7.35 2.74 -3.42
N HIS A 31 -7.42 3.15 -4.69
CA HIS A 31 -6.75 4.37 -5.15
C HIS A 31 -7.24 5.61 -4.38
N GLN A 32 -8.55 5.75 -4.16
CA GLN A 32 -9.10 6.87 -3.38
C GLN A 32 -8.65 6.80 -1.92
N MET A 33 -8.66 5.61 -1.32
CA MET A 33 -8.22 5.41 0.06
C MET A 33 -6.74 5.75 0.27
N ILE A 34 -5.87 5.41 -0.69
CA ILE A 34 -4.46 5.80 -0.67
C ILE A 34 -4.34 7.33 -0.63
N GLY A 35 -5.11 8.04 -1.45
CA GLY A 35 -5.15 9.51 -1.44
C GLY A 35 -5.61 10.09 -0.11
N LEU A 36 -6.72 9.57 0.44
CA LEU A 36 -7.23 9.98 1.76
C LEU A 36 -6.25 9.71 2.90
N ALA A 37 -5.42 8.68 2.76
CA ALA A 37 -4.40 8.32 3.74
C ALA A 37 -3.09 9.13 3.61
N GLY A 38 -3.03 10.12 2.70
CA GLY A 38 -1.83 10.95 2.48
C GLY A 38 -0.81 10.33 1.52
N GLY A 39 -1.21 9.30 0.78
CA GLY A 39 -0.38 8.67 -0.24
C GLY A 39 -0.60 9.21 -1.65
N VAL A 40 0.41 9.08 -2.49
CA VAL A 40 0.33 9.24 -3.94
C VAL A 40 0.50 7.86 -4.57
N ASN A 41 -0.54 7.36 -5.23
CA ASN A 41 -0.49 6.07 -5.89
C ASN A 41 0.41 6.14 -7.14
N VAL A 42 1.45 5.30 -7.22
CA VAL A 42 2.37 5.27 -8.38
C VAL A 42 1.68 4.84 -9.68
N ALA A 43 0.54 4.17 -9.59
CA ALA A 43 -0.27 3.78 -10.73
C ALA A 43 -1.34 4.83 -11.10
N ALA A 44 -1.29 6.04 -10.54
CA ALA A 44 -2.31 7.08 -10.75
C ALA A 44 -2.47 7.55 -12.21
N GLN A 45 -1.49 7.31 -13.08
CA GLN A 45 -1.57 7.64 -14.50
C GLN A 45 -2.08 6.47 -15.36
N ALA A 46 -2.43 5.34 -14.75
CA ALA A 46 -3.01 4.21 -15.48
C ALA A 46 -4.42 4.56 -15.99
N GLY A 47 -4.74 4.16 -17.22
CA GLY A 47 -6.08 4.34 -17.79
C GLY A 47 -7.13 3.34 -17.30
N VAL A 48 -6.77 2.40 -16.41
CA VAL A 48 -7.64 1.32 -15.94
C VAL A 48 -7.50 1.11 -14.43
N ALA A 49 -8.54 0.57 -13.79
CA ALA A 49 -8.59 0.34 -12.34
C ALA A 49 -7.62 -0.75 -11.84
N TYR A 50 -7.22 -1.69 -12.69
CA TYR A 50 -6.30 -2.79 -12.35
C TYR A 50 -5.19 -2.90 -13.40
N PRO A 51 -4.24 -1.95 -13.43
CA PRO A 51 -3.19 -1.95 -14.42
C PRO A 51 -2.16 -3.06 -14.16
N ARG A 52 -1.64 -3.61 -15.26
CA ARG A 52 -0.40 -4.38 -15.24
C ARG A 52 0.77 -3.40 -15.34
N LEU A 53 1.66 -3.41 -14.36
CA LEU A 53 2.85 -2.55 -14.36
C LEU A 53 4.08 -3.35 -14.77
N SER A 54 5.00 -2.71 -15.49
CA SER A 54 6.35 -3.25 -15.67
C SER A 54 7.22 -2.91 -14.45
N MET A 55 8.21 -3.75 -14.15
CA MET A 55 9.19 -3.40 -13.12
C MET A 55 9.98 -2.14 -13.47
N GLU A 56 10.21 -1.85 -14.76
CA GLU A 56 10.82 -0.58 -15.20
C GLU A 56 10.00 0.64 -14.77
N THR A 57 8.68 0.56 -14.90
CA THR A 57 7.77 1.62 -14.43
C THR A 57 7.89 1.79 -12.93
N VAL A 58 7.90 0.67 -12.17
CA VAL A 58 8.04 0.71 -10.71
C VAL A 58 9.37 1.32 -10.28
N LEU A 59 10.48 0.93 -10.93
CA LEU A 59 11.80 1.47 -10.64
C LEU A 59 11.89 2.97 -10.94
N LYS A 60 11.22 3.43 -12.01
CA LYS A 60 11.14 4.84 -12.37
C LYS A 60 10.32 5.67 -11.37
N GLU A 61 9.15 5.16 -10.97
CA GLU A 61 8.27 5.83 -10.01
C GLU A 61 8.79 5.77 -8.57
N ASP A 62 9.70 4.83 -8.27
CA ASP A 62 10.39 4.66 -6.98
C ASP A 62 9.44 4.74 -5.77
N PRO A 63 8.53 3.77 -5.56
CA PRO A 63 7.63 3.79 -4.40
C PRO A 63 8.42 3.85 -3.08
N GLU A 64 7.92 4.66 -2.14
CA GLU A 64 8.42 4.75 -0.78
C GLU A 64 7.76 3.73 0.16
N VAL A 65 6.58 3.21 -0.21
CA VAL A 65 5.81 2.24 0.56
C VAL A 65 5.25 1.16 -0.37
N LEU A 66 5.47 -0.11 -0.02
CA LEU A 66 4.80 -1.25 -0.64
C LEU A 66 3.68 -1.74 0.26
N ILE A 67 2.47 -1.85 -0.30
CA ILE A 67 1.29 -2.37 0.40
C ILE A 67 0.82 -3.64 -0.30
N PHE A 68 0.62 -4.69 0.49
CA PHE A 68 0.13 -5.98 0.04
C PHE A 68 -1.25 -6.26 0.67
N PRO A 69 -2.22 -6.82 -0.07
CA PRO A 69 -3.44 -7.32 0.52
C PRO A 69 -3.13 -8.47 1.48
N SER A 70 -3.85 -8.53 2.59
CA SER A 70 -3.92 -9.71 3.46
C SER A 70 -5.38 -10.12 3.68
N GLY A 71 -5.72 -11.35 3.31
CA GLY A 71 -7.06 -11.88 3.47
C GLY A 71 -7.20 -13.25 2.84
N GLU A 72 -8.38 -13.84 2.99
CA GLU A 72 -8.64 -15.19 2.47
C GLU A 72 -8.80 -15.23 0.94
N VAL A 73 -9.34 -14.15 0.37
CA VAL A 73 -9.65 -14.06 -1.07
C VAL A 73 -8.53 -13.37 -1.85
N GLU A 74 -7.94 -12.31 -1.29
CA GLU A 74 -6.83 -11.58 -1.89
C GLU A 74 -5.70 -11.49 -0.88
N THR A 75 -4.57 -12.11 -1.23
CA THR A 75 -3.35 -12.12 -0.44
C THR A 75 -2.14 -12.29 -1.35
N VAL A 76 -1.04 -11.63 -1.01
CA VAL A 76 0.27 -11.91 -1.62
C VAL A 76 1.10 -12.69 -0.59
N PRO A 77 1.51 -13.95 -0.88
CA PRO A 77 2.28 -14.76 0.06
C PRO A 77 3.55 -14.05 0.54
N ARG A 78 3.91 -14.22 1.81
CA ARG A 78 5.14 -13.61 2.37
C ARG A 78 6.41 -14.00 1.60
N SER A 79 6.45 -15.19 1.01
CA SER A 79 7.55 -15.62 0.14
C SER A 79 7.67 -14.71 -1.09
N GLU A 80 6.56 -14.33 -1.72
CA GLU A 80 6.53 -13.40 -2.85
C GLU A 80 6.84 -11.97 -2.43
N GLN A 81 6.29 -11.52 -1.30
CA GLN A 81 6.63 -10.20 -0.74
C GLN A 81 8.14 -10.07 -0.49
N GLN A 82 8.80 -11.14 -0.02
CA GLN A 82 10.25 -11.14 0.18
C GLN A 82 11.05 -11.04 -1.13
N GLN A 83 10.51 -11.52 -2.25
CA GLN A 83 11.20 -11.39 -3.54
C GLN A 83 11.37 -9.94 -3.98
N TRP A 84 10.58 -9.01 -3.46
CA TRP A 84 10.73 -7.58 -3.72
C TRP A 84 12.04 -7.01 -3.15
N ARG A 85 12.66 -7.69 -2.17
CA ARG A 85 13.97 -7.30 -1.62
C ARG A 85 15.10 -7.35 -2.65
N ARG A 86 14.92 -8.06 -3.77
CA ARG A 86 15.88 -8.09 -4.87
C ARG A 86 16.05 -6.72 -5.57
N TRP A 87 15.08 -5.82 -5.41
CA TRP A 87 15.08 -4.47 -5.99
C TRP A 87 15.63 -3.47 -4.99
N ASP A 88 16.88 -3.66 -4.58
CA ASP A 88 17.54 -2.89 -3.52
C ASP A 88 17.65 -1.39 -3.80
N SER A 89 17.49 -0.96 -5.06
CA SER A 89 17.48 0.43 -5.48
C SER A 89 16.24 1.19 -5.01
N LEU A 90 15.11 0.50 -4.81
CA LEU A 90 13.84 1.09 -4.43
C LEU A 90 13.86 1.69 -3.01
N SER A 91 13.29 2.88 -2.89
CA SER A 91 13.09 3.60 -1.64
C SER A 91 12.38 2.76 -0.57
N ALA A 92 11.32 2.04 -0.94
CA ALA A 92 10.60 1.15 -0.03
C ALA A 92 11.45 -0.01 0.48
N VAL A 93 12.33 -0.57 -0.37
CA VAL A 93 13.20 -1.69 -0.01
C VAL A 93 14.30 -1.24 0.95
N LYS A 94 14.98 -0.14 0.63
CA LYS A 94 16.04 0.47 1.47
C LYS A 94 15.54 0.81 2.87
N ARG A 95 14.30 1.31 2.97
CA ARG A 95 13.67 1.71 4.23
C ARG A 95 12.83 0.60 4.88
N GLN A 96 12.83 -0.60 4.30
CA GLN A 96 12.06 -1.75 4.78
C GLN A 96 10.56 -1.48 5.00
N ARG A 97 9.95 -0.69 4.10
CA ARG A 97 8.55 -0.26 4.20
C ARG A 97 7.61 -1.17 3.42
N PHE A 98 7.40 -2.36 3.96
CA PHE A 98 6.50 -3.39 3.45
C PHE A 98 5.37 -3.55 4.45
N HIS A 99 4.13 -3.34 4.01
CA HIS A 99 2.97 -3.39 4.90
C HIS A 99 1.89 -4.28 4.30
N GLU A 100 1.23 -5.03 5.17
CA GLU A 100 0.02 -5.79 4.83
C GLU A 100 -1.19 -4.99 5.29
N VAL A 101 -2.21 -4.91 4.44
CA VAL A 101 -3.50 -4.27 4.78
C VAL A 101 -4.62 -5.23 4.43
N SER A 102 -5.61 -5.34 5.31
CA SER A 102 -6.66 -6.34 5.14
C SER A 102 -7.50 -6.08 3.90
N SER A 103 -7.51 -7.03 2.95
CA SER A 103 -8.31 -6.92 1.73
C SER A 103 -9.81 -6.90 2.01
N ASN A 104 -10.24 -7.56 3.10
CA ASN A 104 -11.62 -7.52 3.59
C ASN A 104 -12.08 -6.11 3.99
N LEU A 105 -11.16 -5.24 4.42
CA LEU A 105 -11.43 -3.84 4.78
C LEU A 105 -11.41 -2.91 3.56
N LEU A 106 -10.66 -3.30 2.52
CA LEU A 106 -10.41 -2.47 1.33
C LEU A 106 -11.32 -2.78 0.15
N ASN A 107 -11.96 -3.94 0.10
CA ASN A 107 -12.76 -4.36 -1.07
C ASN A 107 -14.25 -4.08 -0.97
N ARG A 108 -14.77 -3.72 0.20
CA ARG A 108 -16.22 -3.47 0.40
C ARG A 108 -16.45 -2.12 1.07
N PRO A 109 -17.02 -1.13 0.36
CA PRO A 109 -17.48 0.10 1.00
C PRO A 109 -18.58 -0.26 2.00
N GLY A 110 -18.29 -0.05 3.29
CA GLY A 110 -19.12 -0.48 4.41
C GLY A 110 -18.64 0.15 5.71
N PRO A 111 -19.23 -0.21 6.86
CA PRO A 111 -18.94 0.44 8.14
C PRO A 111 -17.46 0.35 8.56
N ARG A 112 -16.72 -0.62 8.01
CA ARG A 112 -15.32 -0.91 8.33
C ARG A 112 -14.30 -0.18 7.44
N VAL A 113 -14.75 0.69 6.53
CA VAL A 113 -13.87 1.50 5.66
C VAL A 113 -12.91 2.35 6.49
N ILE A 114 -13.37 2.85 7.64
CA ILE A 114 -12.54 3.64 8.55
C ILE A 114 -11.37 2.81 9.07
N GLU A 115 -11.59 1.55 9.47
CA GLU A 115 -10.51 0.64 9.89
C GLU A 115 -9.48 0.43 8.78
N GLY A 116 -9.94 0.25 7.53
CA GLY A 116 -9.07 0.11 6.37
C GLY A 116 -8.25 1.37 6.11
N LEU A 117 -8.87 2.54 6.23
CA LEU A 117 -8.18 3.82 6.08
C LEU A 117 -7.13 4.02 7.18
N GLU A 118 -7.44 3.67 8.43
CA GLU A 118 -6.47 3.72 9.53
C GLU A 118 -5.25 2.82 9.29
N GLN A 119 -5.45 1.61 8.75
CA GLN A 119 -4.34 0.73 8.38
C GLN A 119 -3.45 1.35 7.30
N LEU A 120 -4.05 1.99 6.28
CA LEU A 120 -3.29 2.72 5.27
C LEU A 120 -2.52 3.89 5.87
N VAL A 121 -3.15 4.71 6.73
CA VAL A 121 -2.47 5.84 7.38
C VAL A 121 -1.31 5.33 8.24
N ARG A 122 -1.45 4.21 8.94
CA ARG A 122 -0.35 3.59 9.71
C ARG A 122 0.78 3.08 8.81
N ALA A 123 0.46 2.51 7.66
CA ALA A 123 1.46 2.03 6.70
C ALA A 123 2.21 3.20 6.04
N ILE A 124 1.50 4.27 5.69
CA ILE A 124 2.02 5.43 4.96
C ILE A 124 2.73 6.42 5.89
N HIS A 125 2.26 6.56 7.13
CA HIS A 125 2.76 7.50 8.13
C HIS A 125 2.94 6.84 9.51
N PRO A 126 3.81 5.82 9.65
CA PRO A 126 4.06 5.17 10.94
C PRO A 126 4.53 6.15 12.02
N GLU A 127 5.20 7.24 11.64
CA GLU A 127 5.66 8.31 12.55
C GLU A 127 4.52 8.97 13.35
N LEU A 128 3.28 8.90 12.87
CA LEU A 128 2.13 9.46 13.57
C LEU A 128 1.72 8.66 14.81
N PHE A 129 2.10 7.38 14.87
CA PHE A 129 1.60 6.44 15.88
C PHE A 129 2.65 6.06 16.93
N GLY A 130 3.86 6.63 16.85
CA GLY A 130 4.98 6.31 17.74
C GLY A 130 5.49 4.87 17.54
N PRO A 131 6.51 4.43 18.30
CA PRO A 131 6.90 3.03 18.35
C PRO A 131 5.72 2.24 18.94
N SER A 132 5.02 1.48 18.10
CA SER A 132 3.95 0.60 18.53
C SER A 132 4.46 -0.34 19.63
N VAL A 133 3.85 -0.26 20.82
CA VAL A 133 3.93 -1.34 21.81
C VAL A 133 3.51 -2.62 21.09
N PRO A 134 4.30 -3.72 21.13
CA PRO A 134 3.89 -4.97 20.52
C PRO A 134 2.54 -5.35 21.11
N ALA A 135 1.59 -5.70 20.26
CA ALA A 135 0.32 -6.25 20.72
C ALA A 135 0.62 -7.40 21.70
N LEU A 136 0.34 -7.17 22.98
CA LEU A 136 0.21 -8.23 23.96
C LEU A 136 -0.92 -9.13 23.44
N GLN A 137 -0.53 -10.24 22.81
CA GLN A 137 -1.43 -11.36 22.62
C GLN A 137 -1.46 -12.15 23.94
N PRO A 138 -2.65 -12.56 24.41
CA PRO A 138 -2.79 -13.38 25.60
C PRO A 138 -2.15 -14.76 25.45
#